data_AF-A0A0Q4IW80-F1
#
_entry.id   AF-A0A0Q4IW80-F1
#
_cell.length_a   1.000
_cell.length_b   1.000
_cell.length_c   1.000
_cell.angle_alpha   90.00
_cell.angle_beta   90.00
_cell.angle_gamma   90.00
#
_symmetry.space_group_name_H-M   'P 1'
#
loop_
_entity.id
_entity.type
_entity.pdbx_description
1 polymer ?
#
loop_
_entity_poly.entity_id
_entity_poly.type
_entity_poly.pdbx_seq_one_letter_code
_entity_poly.pdbx_strand_id
1 'polypeptide(L)'
;MSRHDARLWIRGGSGSSGAGGEGAVAANGIRTQEDGSYLAGGVTQWFADNGEIWAVDTTAFGSDERGGYFAYAAPFPHLARFLRSAIKAIRTFAPEGVIEVEFGATGLMDTGFPGEVRSMRTPALSDRVSVRATATTWMPERRNELLLRFWNALLDAYGVRPAASLEDFERVAAVQLSRNDEED
;
A
#
# COMPACT_ATOMS: atom_id res chain seq x y z
N MET A 1 -15.01 1.22 -24.21
CA MET A 1 -15.50 0.94 -22.84
C MET A 1 -14.63 1.73 -21.88
N SER A 2 -15.22 2.65 -21.11
CA SER A 2 -14.48 3.59 -20.25
C SER A 2 -13.89 2.88 -19.02
N ARG A 3 -12.67 3.27 -18.64
CA ARG A 3 -11.96 2.86 -17.41
C ARG A 3 -12.91 2.90 -16.21
N HIS A 4 -12.97 1.80 -15.47
CA HIS A 4 -13.74 1.71 -14.23
C HIS A 4 -13.06 2.55 -13.15
N ASP A 5 -13.66 3.68 -12.79
CA ASP A 5 -13.31 4.40 -11.57
C ASP A 5 -13.69 3.52 -10.37
N ALA A 6 -12.69 3.03 -9.63
CA ALA A 6 -12.93 2.56 -8.27
C ALA A 6 -13.19 3.78 -7.38
N ARG A 7 -14.46 4.16 -7.20
CA ARG A 7 -14.85 5.28 -6.32
C ARG A 7 -15.23 4.76 -4.95
N LEU A 8 -14.37 4.97 -3.96
CA LEU A 8 -14.72 4.77 -2.55
C LEU A 8 -15.52 5.99 -2.08
N TRP A 9 -16.80 5.79 -1.74
CA TRP A 9 -17.67 6.84 -1.21
C TRP A 9 -17.58 6.89 0.31
N ILE A 10 -16.86 7.87 0.85
CA ILE A 10 -16.76 8.09 2.31
C ILE A 10 -17.69 9.24 2.68
N ARG A 11 -18.70 8.97 3.51
CA ARG A 11 -19.54 10.00 4.13
C ARG A 11 -19.12 10.20 5.58
N GLY A 12 -18.26 11.19 5.82
CA GLY A 12 -17.87 11.63 7.17
C GLY A 12 -18.62 12.91 7.56
N GLY A 13 -19.27 12.92 8.72
CA GLY A 13 -20.12 14.03 9.18
C GLY A 13 -19.37 15.31 9.60
N SER A 14 -18.07 15.24 9.93
CA SER A 14 -17.24 16.41 10.26
C SER A 14 -15.79 16.03 10.61
N GLY A 15 -15.23 15.00 9.98
CA GLY A 15 -13.89 14.52 10.33
C GLY A 15 -13.28 13.58 9.30
N SER A 16 -11.96 13.42 9.39
CA SER A 16 -11.16 12.42 8.66
C SER A 16 -11.37 10.99 9.16
N SER A 17 -12.38 10.73 10.00
CA SER A 17 -12.70 9.40 10.54
C SER A 17 -14.16 9.28 10.96
N GLY A 18 -14.66 8.05 11.09
CA GLY A 18 -16.01 7.74 11.55
C GLY A 18 -16.25 6.24 11.73
N ALA A 19 -17.36 5.88 12.38
CA ALA A 19 -17.81 4.49 12.54
C ALA A 19 -19.28 4.36 12.14
N GLY A 20 -19.65 3.21 11.58
CA GLY A 20 -21.00 2.88 11.11
C GLY A 20 -21.28 1.39 11.20
N GLY A 21 -22.40 0.93 10.65
CA GLY A 21 -22.83 -0.47 10.72
C GLY A 21 -21.85 -1.47 10.07
N GLU A 22 -21.03 -1.02 9.13
CA GLU A 22 -20.03 -1.84 8.44
C GLU A 22 -18.67 -1.87 9.16
N GLY A 23 -18.46 -1.01 10.17
CA GLY A 23 -17.20 -0.92 10.91
C GLY A 23 -16.68 0.52 11.03
N ALA A 24 -15.37 0.73 10.92
CA ALA A 24 -14.72 2.03 11.15
C ALA A 24 -13.84 2.44 9.97
N VAL A 25 -13.81 3.74 9.66
CA VAL A 25 -13.03 4.33 8.56
C VAL A 25 -12.18 5.50 9.05
N ALA A 26 -10.98 5.64 8.48
CA ALA A 26 -10.11 6.80 8.62
C ALA A 26 -9.52 7.17 7.25
N ALA A 27 -9.51 8.46 6.92
CA ALA A 27 -9.00 9.01 5.66
C ALA A 27 -7.97 10.11 5.93
N ASN A 28 -6.89 10.17 5.15
CA ASN A 28 -5.87 11.22 5.26
C ASN A 28 -5.66 11.93 3.92
N GLY A 29 -4.92 13.05 3.94
CA GLY A 29 -4.59 13.79 2.71
C GLY A 29 -5.80 14.44 2.03
N ILE A 30 -6.86 14.76 2.79
CA ILE A 30 -8.10 15.32 2.26
C ILE A 30 -7.84 16.72 1.68
N ARG A 31 -7.90 16.85 0.35
CA ARG A 31 -7.92 18.14 -0.34
C ARG A 31 -9.32 18.47 -0.81
N THR A 32 -9.77 19.68 -0.53
CA THR A 32 -11.03 20.22 -1.07
C THR A 32 -10.84 20.57 -2.54
N GLN A 33 -11.72 20.09 -3.42
CA GLN A 33 -11.83 20.60 -4.79
C GLN A 33 -12.91 21.68 -4.91
N GLU A 34 -12.83 22.48 -5.99
CA GLU A 34 -13.88 23.39 -6.45
C GLU A 34 -15.08 22.61 -6.99
N ASP A 35 -15.88 22.04 -6.11
CA ASP A 35 -17.22 21.45 -6.34
C ASP A 35 -17.81 20.79 -5.09
N GLY A 36 -17.14 20.92 -3.93
CA GLY A 36 -17.57 20.26 -2.69
C GLY A 36 -17.16 18.78 -2.60
N SER A 37 -16.30 18.30 -3.51
CA SER A 37 -15.67 16.98 -3.40
C SER A 37 -14.36 17.03 -2.60
N TYR A 38 -14.07 15.89 -1.95
CA TYR A 38 -12.87 15.69 -1.13
C TYR A 38 -12.04 14.56 -1.73
N LEU A 39 -10.78 14.84 -2.07
CA LEU A 39 -9.81 13.82 -2.50
C LEU A 39 -9.01 13.35 -1.29
N ALA A 40 -9.21 12.10 -0.86
CA ALA A 40 -8.38 11.47 0.15
C ALA A 40 -7.13 10.86 -0.49
N GLY A 41 -5.96 11.16 0.08
CA GLY A 41 -4.70 10.54 -0.31
C GLY A 41 -4.62 9.07 0.10
N GLY A 42 -5.23 8.71 1.23
CA GLY A 42 -5.31 7.34 1.70
C GLY A 42 -6.51 7.11 2.61
N VAL A 43 -6.92 5.85 2.69
CA VAL A 43 -8.10 5.41 3.45
C VAL A 43 -7.79 4.07 4.09
N THR A 44 -8.14 3.92 5.36
CA THR A 44 -8.17 2.64 6.07
C THR A 44 -9.59 2.35 6.52
N GLN A 45 -10.05 1.11 6.35
CA GLN A 45 -11.34 0.64 6.81
C GLN A 45 -11.20 -0.69 7.56
N TRP A 46 -11.82 -0.80 8.72
CA TRP A 46 -12.05 -2.07 9.41
C TRP A 46 -13.49 -2.52 9.18
N PHE A 47 -13.67 -3.80 8.90
CA PHE A 47 -14.98 -4.42 8.66
C PHE A 47 -15.39 -5.28 9.86
N ALA A 48 -16.54 -4.94 10.46
CA ALA A 48 -17.02 -5.61 11.68
C ALA A 48 -17.43 -7.07 11.43
N ASP A 49 -17.98 -7.37 10.25
CA ASP A 49 -18.58 -8.68 9.93
C ASP A 49 -17.55 -9.81 9.80
N ASN A 50 -16.36 -9.50 9.27
CA ASN A 50 -15.31 -10.50 8.96
C ASN A 50 -13.96 -10.16 9.60
N GLY A 51 -13.83 -9.02 10.28
CA GLY A 51 -12.59 -8.58 10.91
C GLY A 51 -11.50 -8.10 9.93
N GLU A 52 -11.83 -7.92 8.65
CA GLU A 52 -10.87 -7.47 7.65
C GLU A 52 -10.43 -6.01 7.93
N ILE A 53 -9.17 -5.71 7.60
CA ILE A 53 -8.64 -4.35 7.63
C ILE A 53 -8.08 -4.04 6.25
N TRP A 54 -8.63 -3.02 5.60
CA TRP A 54 -8.24 -2.57 4.27
C TRP A 54 -7.51 -1.25 4.40
N ALA A 55 -6.50 -1.04 3.56
CA ALA A 55 -5.89 0.26 3.35
C ALA A 55 -5.61 0.50 1.87
N VAL A 56 -5.90 1.72 1.42
CA VAL A 56 -5.61 2.20 0.07
C VAL A 56 -4.81 3.48 0.20
N ASP A 57 -3.73 3.61 -0.56
CA ASP A 57 -2.91 4.81 -0.66
C ASP A 57 -2.75 5.17 -2.14
N THR A 58 -3.17 6.37 -2.50
CA THR A 58 -3.09 6.93 -3.87
C THR A 58 -1.90 7.88 -4.02
N THR A 59 -1.23 8.24 -2.92
CA THR A 59 -0.11 9.20 -2.91
C THR A 59 1.20 8.60 -3.42
N ALA A 60 1.24 7.27 -3.62
CA ALA A 60 2.36 6.58 -4.23
C ALA A 60 2.51 6.87 -5.74
N PHE A 61 1.53 7.55 -6.36
CA PHE A 61 1.60 8.00 -7.75
C PHE A 61 1.70 9.52 -7.83
N GLY A 62 2.60 9.99 -8.68
CA GLY A 62 2.79 11.41 -8.98
C GLY A 62 2.69 11.69 -10.47
N SER A 63 2.65 12.96 -10.82
CA SER A 63 2.78 13.40 -12.20
C SER A 63 3.64 14.66 -12.28
N ASP A 64 4.37 14.80 -13.37
CA ASP A 64 5.10 16.01 -13.74
C ASP A 64 5.02 16.23 -15.25
N GLU A 65 5.80 17.18 -15.79
CA GLU A 65 5.87 17.48 -17.22
C GLU A 65 6.22 16.28 -18.12
N ARG A 66 6.71 15.17 -17.53
CA ARG A 66 7.10 13.94 -18.23
C ARG A 66 6.06 12.82 -18.10
N GLY A 67 4.92 13.09 -17.47
CA GLY A 67 3.82 12.14 -17.28
C GLY A 67 3.75 11.55 -15.87
N GLY A 68 2.94 10.49 -15.72
CA GLY A 68 2.74 9.79 -14.45
C GLY A 68 3.98 8.98 -14.03
N TYR A 69 4.21 8.85 -12.73
CA TYR A 69 5.27 8.02 -12.18
C TYR A 69 4.87 7.38 -10.86
N PHE A 70 5.48 6.23 -10.56
CA PHE A 70 5.37 5.56 -9.27
C PHE A 70 6.50 6.01 -8.33
N ALA A 71 6.14 6.67 -7.23
CA ALA A 71 7.05 7.19 -6.20
C ALA A 71 7.48 6.07 -5.25
N TYR A 72 8.20 5.09 -5.79
CA TYR A 72 8.40 3.77 -5.19
C TYR A 72 9.03 3.75 -3.79
N ALA A 73 9.79 4.77 -3.39
CA ALA A 73 10.44 4.83 -2.06
C ALA A 73 9.48 5.33 -0.96
N ALA A 74 8.43 6.07 -1.31
CA ALA A 74 7.50 6.64 -0.35
C ALA A 74 6.59 5.60 0.37
N PRO A 75 6.00 4.60 -0.32
CA PRO A 75 4.97 3.77 0.31
C PRO A 75 5.54 2.71 1.28
N PHE A 76 6.74 2.17 1.07
CA PHE A 76 7.20 0.99 1.80
C PHE A 76 7.40 1.18 3.31
N PRO A 77 7.98 2.30 3.80
CA PRO A 77 8.01 2.57 5.24
C PRO A 77 6.61 2.62 5.87
N HIS A 78 5.64 3.18 5.15
CA HIS A 78 4.26 3.25 5.61
C HIS A 78 3.55 1.89 5.57
N LEU A 79 3.74 1.11 4.50
CA LEU A 79 3.22 -0.26 4.38
C LEU A 79 3.78 -1.18 5.48
N ALA A 80 5.08 -1.11 5.76
CA ALA A 80 5.70 -1.92 6.81
C ALA A 80 5.13 -1.61 8.20
N ARG A 81 4.97 -0.32 8.52
CA ARG A 81 4.35 0.12 9.77
C ARG A 81 2.87 -0.28 9.84
N PHE A 82 2.12 -0.05 8.76
CA PHE A 82 0.70 -0.40 8.68
C PHE A 82 0.49 -1.90 8.88
N LEU A 83 1.24 -2.74 8.18
CA LEU A 83 1.17 -4.20 8.30
C LEU A 83 1.39 -4.64 9.75
N ARG A 84 2.42 -4.10 10.42
CA ARG A 84 2.70 -4.41 11.83
C ARG A 84 1.52 -4.03 12.73
N SER A 85 1.00 -2.82 12.59
CA SER A 85 -0.14 -2.33 13.38
C SER A 85 -1.42 -3.15 13.12
N ALA A 86 -1.71 -3.48 11.86
CA ALA A 86 -2.87 -4.28 11.48
C ALA A 86 -2.80 -5.70 12.05
N ILE A 87 -1.65 -6.36 11.97
CA ILE A 87 -1.45 -7.68 12.59
C ILE A 87 -1.64 -7.62 14.11
N LYS A 88 -1.06 -6.62 14.79
CA LYS A 88 -1.22 -6.43 16.24
C LYS A 88 -2.69 -6.20 16.62
N ALA A 89 -3.41 -5.39 15.84
CA ALA A 89 -4.83 -5.17 16.03
C ALA A 89 -5.65 -6.46 15.86
N ILE A 90 -5.46 -7.19 14.75
CA ILE A 90 -6.16 -8.46 14.50
C ILE A 90 -5.87 -9.49 15.61
N ARG A 91 -4.63 -9.60 16.08
CA ARG A 91 -4.25 -10.51 17.17
C ARG A 91 -4.92 -10.20 18.51
N THR A 92 -5.36 -8.97 18.72
CA THR A 92 -6.10 -8.59 19.93
C THR A 92 -7.49 -9.24 19.94
N PHE A 93 -8.08 -9.47 18.76
CA PHE A 93 -9.40 -10.11 18.62
C PHE A 93 -9.32 -11.62 18.30
N ALA A 94 -8.28 -12.03 17.57
CA ALA A 94 -8.07 -13.40 17.11
C ALA A 94 -6.62 -13.86 17.41
N PRO A 95 -6.29 -14.15 18.67
CA PRO A 95 -4.92 -14.42 19.11
C PRO A 95 -4.28 -15.63 18.42
N GLU A 96 -5.07 -16.67 18.11
CA GLU A 96 -4.60 -17.92 17.46
C GLU A 96 -5.04 -18.03 16.00
N GLY A 97 -5.70 -16.99 15.46
CA GLY A 97 -6.24 -17.01 14.11
C GLY A 97 -5.17 -17.07 13.02
N VAL A 98 -5.54 -17.65 11.88
CA VAL A 98 -4.79 -17.50 10.64
C VAL A 98 -5.05 -16.10 10.09
N ILE A 99 -3.99 -15.38 9.74
CA ILE A 99 -4.08 -14.05 9.12
C ILE A 99 -3.57 -14.18 7.69
N GLU A 100 -4.41 -13.77 6.75
CA GLU A 100 -4.06 -13.56 5.35
C GLU A 100 -3.75 -12.08 5.12
N VAL A 101 -2.68 -11.81 4.37
CA VAL A 101 -2.26 -10.46 4.01
C VAL A 101 -2.07 -10.42 2.50
N GLU A 102 -2.66 -9.40 1.89
CA GLU A 102 -2.48 -9.08 0.47
C GLU A 102 -1.95 -7.66 0.31
N PHE A 103 -0.95 -7.52 -0.56
CA PHE A 103 -0.53 -6.22 -1.08
C PHE A 103 -0.80 -6.18 -2.57
N GLY A 104 -1.29 -5.05 -3.06
CA GLY A 104 -1.53 -4.84 -4.47
C GLY A 104 -1.30 -3.41 -4.90
N ALA A 105 -1.07 -3.24 -6.21
CA ALA A 105 -1.10 -1.96 -6.88
C ALA A 105 -1.86 -2.12 -8.20
N THR A 106 -2.60 -1.09 -8.58
CA THR A 106 -3.38 -1.02 -9.82
C THR A 106 -3.25 0.38 -10.43
N GLY A 107 -3.56 0.54 -11.72
CA GLY A 107 -3.35 1.80 -12.43
C GLY A 107 -1.87 2.05 -12.72
N LEU A 108 -1.07 0.99 -12.86
CA LEU A 108 0.35 1.10 -13.19
C LEU A 108 0.56 1.50 -14.66
N MET A 109 -0.39 1.16 -15.56
CA MET A 109 -0.29 1.58 -16.96
C MET A 109 -0.25 3.10 -17.08
N ASP A 110 0.45 3.58 -18.11
CA ASP A 110 0.71 5.01 -18.36
C ASP A 110 1.55 5.71 -17.26
N THR A 111 2.15 4.93 -16.35
CA THR A 111 3.13 5.42 -15.37
C THR A 111 4.52 4.89 -15.66
N GLY A 112 5.53 5.64 -15.19
CA GLY A 112 6.93 5.24 -15.29
C GLY A 112 7.57 4.92 -13.94
N PHE A 113 8.39 3.87 -13.91
CA PHE A 113 9.33 3.63 -12.83
C PHE A 113 10.55 4.54 -13.00
N PRO A 114 10.90 5.38 -12.00
CA PRO A 114 12.09 6.21 -12.06
C PRO A 114 13.37 5.36 -12.16
N GLY A 115 14.20 5.63 -13.16
CA GLY A 115 15.54 5.01 -13.29
C GLY A 115 16.61 5.73 -12.46
N GLU A 116 17.87 5.28 -12.57
CA GLU A 116 19.03 5.91 -11.91
C GLU A 116 19.21 7.38 -12.32
N VAL A 117 18.87 7.71 -13.57
CA VAL A 117 18.83 9.08 -14.06
C VAL A 117 17.40 9.59 -13.95
N ARG A 118 17.18 10.75 -13.32
CA ARG A 118 15.84 11.37 -13.15
C ARG A 118 15.07 11.57 -14.46
N SER A 119 15.74 11.59 -15.61
CA SER A 119 15.13 11.71 -16.94
C SER A 119 14.73 10.38 -17.58
N MET A 120 15.16 9.25 -17.03
CA MET A 120 14.76 7.93 -17.51
C MET A 120 13.58 7.43 -16.70
N ARG A 121 12.55 6.99 -17.42
CA ARG A 121 11.41 6.27 -16.86
C ARG A 121 11.19 4.99 -17.64
N THR A 122 11.09 3.88 -16.91
CA THR A 122 10.73 2.60 -17.51
C THR A 122 9.21 2.47 -17.47
N PRO A 123 8.52 2.34 -18.62
CA PRO A 123 7.06 2.25 -18.63
C PRO A 123 6.59 0.94 -18.00
N ALA A 124 5.40 0.96 -17.40
CA ALA A 124 4.77 -0.26 -16.92
C ALA A 124 4.43 -1.21 -18.08
N LEU A 125 4.66 -2.49 -17.85
CA LEU A 125 4.32 -3.63 -18.71
C LEU A 125 3.03 -4.33 -18.25
N SER A 126 2.62 -4.11 -16.99
CA SER A 126 1.38 -4.64 -16.41
C SER A 126 0.65 -3.54 -15.64
N ASP A 127 -0.68 -3.54 -15.72
CA ASP A 127 -1.54 -2.58 -15.00
C ASP A 127 -1.67 -2.85 -13.50
N ARG A 128 -1.46 -4.11 -13.12
CA ARG A 128 -1.73 -4.58 -11.76
C ARG A 128 -0.72 -5.60 -11.29
N VAL A 129 -0.47 -5.57 -9.99
CA VAL A 129 0.31 -6.57 -9.26
C VAL A 129 -0.39 -6.88 -7.94
N SER A 130 -0.27 -8.12 -7.50
CA SER A 130 -0.76 -8.53 -6.18
C SER A 130 0.12 -9.66 -5.66
N VAL A 131 0.50 -9.59 -4.38
CA VAL A 131 1.12 -10.69 -3.66
C VAL A 131 0.34 -10.98 -2.40
N ARG A 132 0.21 -12.26 -2.08
CA ARG A 132 -0.52 -12.75 -0.91
C ARG A 132 0.33 -13.71 -0.11
N ALA A 133 0.13 -13.71 1.19
CA ALA A 133 0.63 -14.74 2.08
C ALA A 133 -0.33 -14.93 3.27
N THR A 134 -0.35 -16.16 3.76
CA THR A 134 -1.24 -16.60 4.83
C THR A 134 -0.40 -17.30 5.89
N ALA A 135 -0.56 -16.92 7.15
CA ALA A 135 0.20 -17.48 8.25
C ALA A 135 -0.54 -17.39 9.59
N THR A 136 -0.34 -18.39 10.44
CA THR A 136 -0.76 -18.36 11.86
C THR A 136 0.17 -17.52 12.73
N THR A 137 1.42 -17.32 12.30
CA THR A 137 2.40 -16.48 13.00
C THR A 137 3.09 -15.56 12.00
N TRP A 138 3.08 -14.26 12.29
CA TRP A 138 3.66 -13.22 11.44
C TRP A 138 4.89 -12.61 12.11
N MET A 139 5.95 -13.40 12.18
CA MET A 139 7.26 -12.95 12.65
C MET A 139 7.84 -11.86 11.71
N PRO A 140 8.76 -11.00 12.19
CA PRO A 140 9.41 -9.96 11.39
C PRO A 140 9.88 -10.45 10.01
N GLU A 141 10.52 -11.62 9.95
CA GLU A 141 11.08 -12.20 8.73
C GLU A 141 10.00 -12.42 7.67
N ARG A 142 8.83 -12.92 8.07
CA ARG A 142 7.74 -13.23 7.15
C ARG A 142 7.04 -11.98 6.63
N ARG A 143 6.92 -10.94 7.47
CA ARG A 143 6.44 -9.62 7.05
C ARG A 143 7.38 -9.00 6.02
N ASN A 144 8.68 -9.07 6.29
CA ASN A 144 9.73 -8.51 5.44
C ASN A 144 9.84 -9.26 4.10
N GLU A 145 9.72 -10.60 4.12
CA GLU A 145 9.66 -11.42 2.91
C GLU A 145 8.45 -11.06 2.03
N LEU A 146 7.27 -10.85 2.63
CA LEU A 146 6.10 -10.43 1.86
C LEU A 146 6.30 -9.06 1.21
N LEU A 147 6.89 -8.09 1.93
CA LEU A 147 7.22 -6.78 1.38
C LEU A 147 8.22 -6.86 0.23
N LEU A 148 9.28 -7.67 0.38
CA LEU A 148 10.24 -7.93 -0.70
C LEU A 148 9.58 -8.59 -1.92
N ARG A 149 8.68 -9.55 -1.71
CA ARG A 149 7.90 -10.16 -2.80
C ARG A 149 7.04 -9.13 -3.51
N PHE A 150 6.40 -8.23 -2.78
CA PHE A 150 5.60 -7.15 -3.35
C PHE A 150 6.46 -6.18 -4.16
N TRP A 151 7.60 -5.77 -3.62
CA TRP A 151 8.59 -4.96 -4.31
C TRP A 151 9.04 -5.59 -5.62
N ASN A 152 9.42 -6.87 -5.59
CA ASN A 152 9.88 -7.57 -6.78
C ASN A 152 8.76 -7.75 -7.82
N ALA A 153 7.51 -7.93 -7.39
CA ALA A 153 6.37 -7.95 -8.29
C ALA A 153 6.16 -6.59 -8.97
N LEU A 154 6.33 -5.47 -8.24
CA LEU A 154 6.31 -4.13 -8.82
C LEU A 154 7.44 -3.97 -9.84
N LEU A 155 8.68 -4.33 -9.51
CA LEU A 155 9.81 -4.24 -10.44
C LEU A 155 9.57 -5.04 -11.72
N ASP A 156 9.05 -6.26 -11.60
CA ASP A 156 8.67 -7.11 -12.74
C ASP A 156 7.61 -6.43 -13.63
N ALA A 157 6.61 -5.79 -13.01
CA ALA A 157 5.59 -5.02 -13.75
C ALA A 157 6.16 -3.82 -14.51
N TYR A 158 7.38 -3.38 -14.24
CA TYR A 158 8.10 -2.37 -15.02
C TYR A 158 9.27 -2.95 -15.83
N GLY A 159 9.44 -4.28 -15.88
CA GLY A 159 10.58 -4.91 -16.55
C GLY A 159 11.94 -4.56 -15.93
N VAL A 160 11.95 -4.16 -14.66
CA VAL A 160 13.16 -3.83 -13.89
C VAL A 160 13.67 -5.09 -13.19
N ARG A 161 15.00 -5.24 -13.09
CA ARG A 161 15.61 -6.38 -12.41
C ARG A 161 15.16 -6.44 -10.94
N PRO A 162 14.68 -7.59 -10.43
CA PRO A 162 14.27 -7.72 -9.04
C PRO A 162 15.43 -7.47 -8.07
N ALA A 163 15.10 -7.02 -6.86
CA ALA A 163 16.08 -6.93 -5.78
C ALA A 163 16.59 -8.32 -5.41
N ALA A 164 17.90 -8.45 -5.27
CA ALA A 164 18.56 -9.73 -5.01
C ALA A 164 18.41 -10.21 -3.57
N SER A 165 18.15 -9.28 -2.64
CA SER A 165 18.06 -9.56 -1.22
C SER A 165 17.18 -8.53 -0.50
N LEU A 166 16.88 -8.79 0.77
CA LEU A 166 16.17 -7.86 1.62
C LEU A 166 16.96 -6.56 1.85
N GLU A 167 18.28 -6.65 1.97
CA GLU A 167 19.17 -5.49 2.12
C GLU A 167 19.15 -4.60 0.88
N ASP A 168 19.11 -5.22 -0.31
CA ASP A 168 19.00 -4.49 -1.57
C ASP A 168 17.66 -3.75 -1.68
N PHE A 169 16.57 -4.40 -1.25
CA PHE A 169 15.26 -3.76 -1.12
C PHE A 169 15.27 -2.60 -0.12
N GLU A 170 15.77 -2.81 1.10
CA GLU A 170 15.85 -1.76 2.14
C GLU A 170 16.60 -0.52 1.64
N ARG A 171 17.73 -0.74 0.96
CA ARG A 171 18.55 0.32 0.37
C ARG A 171 17.81 1.06 -0.74
N VAL A 172 17.21 0.34 -1.69
CA VAL A 172 16.60 0.97 -2.88
C VAL A 172 15.27 1.63 -2.53
N ALA A 173 14.42 0.96 -1.77
CA ALA A 173 13.12 1.49 -1.35
C ALA A 173 13.24 2.48 -0.15
N ALA A 174 14.46 2.76 0.31
CA ALA A 174 14.76 3.65 1.43
C ALA A 174 13.92 3.31 2.68
N VAL A 175 13.83 2.02 3.00
CA VAL A 175 13.06 1.49 4.13
C VAL A 175 13.98 0.76 5.09
N GLN A 176 13.75 0.93 6.38
CA GLN A 176 14.38 0.15 7.43
C GLN A 176 13.34 -0.78 8.02
N LEU A 177 13.47 -2.08 7.80
CA LEU A 177 12.50 -3.05 8.31
C LEU A 177 12.92 -3.51 9.70
N SER A 178 11.93 -3.64 10.60
CA SER A 178 12.23 -4.18 11.92
C SER A 178 12.65 -5.65 11.79
N ARG A 179 13.68 -6.00 12.57
CA ARG A 179 14.18 -7.37 12.68
C ARG A 179 13.69 -8.04 13.97
N ASN A 180 13.21 -7.24 14.91
CA ASN A 180 12.62 -7.67 16.18
C ASN A 180 11.21 -7.10 16.31
N ASP A 181 10.37 -7.69 17.16
CA ASP A 181 9.00 -7.21 17.41
C ASP A 181 8.93 -5.98 18.35
N GLU A 182 10.07 -5.47 18.83
CA GLU A 182 10.14 -4.53 19.97
C GLU A 182 10.38 -3.04 19.66
N GLU A 183 10.40 -2.60 18.39
CA GLU A 183 10.57 -1.15 18.11
C GLU A 183 9.22 -0.43 17.93
N ASP A 184 8.82 0.29 19.00
CA ASP A 184 7.77 1.31 19.03
C ASP A 184 8.31 2.71 18.64
#